data_AF-A0A937VQL5-F1
#
_entry.id   AF-A0A937VQL5-F1
#
_cell.length_a   1.000
_cell.length_b   1.000
_cell.length_c   1.000
_cell.angle_alpha   90.00
_cell.angle_beta   90.00
_cell.angle_gamma   90.00
#
_symmetry.space_group_name_H-M   'P 1'
#
loop_
_entity.id
_entity.type
_entity.pdbx_description
1 polymer ?
#
loop_
_entity_poly.entity_id
_entity_poly.type
_entity_poly.pdbx_seq_one_letter_code
_entity_poly.pdbx_strand_id
1 'polypeptide(L)'
;MYLHEIGKVSLLTAKDEKVLASKIEEAKYLERIEESYFQRHDTYPSSVRIVIYLLHHLVSAKQLVDAIAKELRLPATKSLVRRLSDPKLRSAIDGVIDPELVKEVANATGKSIPETEQGIIELSIRSRLLPHEVTSIIEEKATWEEAESLITEPVDSKFLSHLQAISPQLKTH
;
A
#
# COMPACT_ATOMS: atom_id res chain seq x y z
N MET A 1 -8.90 16.61 -39.65
CA MET A 1 -7.74 15.73 -39.35
C MET A 1 -7.64 15.31 -37.88
N TYR A 2 -8.54 15.72 -36.96
CA TYR A 2 -8.59 15.22 -35.57
C TYR A 2 -9.67 14.16 -35.31
N LEU A 3 -10.80 14.20 -36.03
CA LEU A 3 -11.88 13.21 -35.86
C LEU A 3 -11.50 11.78 -36.28
N HIS A 4 -10.54 11.63 -37.20
CA HIS A 4 -10.16 10.32 -37.76
C HIS A 4 -9.22 9.53 -36.82
N GLU A 5 -8.70 10.17 -35.77
CA GLU A 5 -7.83 9.54 -34.77
C GLU A 5 -8.58 9.17 -33.49
N ILE A 6 -9.64 9.91 -33.12
CA ILE A 6 -10.48 9.61 -31.94
C ILE A 6 -11.23 8.27 -32.10
N GLY A 7 -11.57 7.87 -33.32
CA GLY A 7 -12.23 6.59 -33.60
C GLY A 7 -11.29 5.36 -33.64
N LYS A 8 -9.97 5.55 -33.49
CA LYS A 8 -8.98 4.45 -33.52
C LYS A 8 -8.69 3.86 -32.14
N VAL A 9 -9.10 4.54 -31.07
CA VAL A 9 -8.85 4.11 -29.70
C VAL A 9 -10.15 3.55 -29.13
N SER A 10 -10.16 2.26 -28.78
CA SER A 10 -11.29 1.64 -28.09
C SER A 10 -11.57 2.38 -26.79
N LEU A 11 -12.84 2.61 -26.48
CA LEU A 11 -13.24 3.17 -25.19
C LEU A 11 -12.78 2.26 -24.05
N LEU A 12 -12.35 2.88 -22.95
CA LEU A 12 -11.99 2.15 -21.74
C LEU A 12 -13.23 1.47 -21.15
N THR A 13 -13.05 0.25 -20.66
CA THR A 13 -14.06 -0.36 -19.81
C THR A 13 -13.95 0.20 -18.39
N ALA A 14 -15.00 0.08 -17.57
CA ALA A 14 -14.94 0.46 -16.16
C ALA A 14 -13.78 -0.22 -15.40
N LYS A 15 -13.37 -1.43 -15.84
CA LYS A 15 -12.20 -2.13 -15.30
C LYS A 15 -10.90 -1.41 -15.68
N ASP A 16 -10.78 -0.97 -16.93
CA ASP A 16 -9.58 -0.27 -17.41
C ASP A 16 -9.46 1.12 -16.76
N GLU A 17 -10.58 1.83 -16.59
CA GLU A 17 -10.64 3.09 -15.85
C GLU A 17 -10.16 2.92 -14.41
N LYS A 18 -10.62 1.87 -13.72
CA LYS A 18 -10.19 1.56 -12.35
C LYS A 18 -8.68 1.29 -12.27
N VAL A 19 -8.13 0.52 -13.21
CA VAL A 19 -6.69 0.22 -13.26
C VAL A 19 -5.90 1.51 -13.51
N LEU A 20 -6.35 2.34 -14.44
CA LEU A 20 -5.67 3.61 -14.74
C LEU A 20 -5.73 4.58 -13.57
N ALA A 21 -6.89 4.72 -12.93
CA ALA A 21 -7.06 5.55 -11.74
C ALA A 21 -6.14 5.11 -10.60
N SER A 22 -6.06 3.79 -10.36
CA SER A 22 -5.17 3.22 -9.33
C SER A 22 -3.70 3.56 -9.58
N LYS A 23 -3.24 3.47 -10.85
CA LYS A 23 -1.87 3.83 -11.24
C LYS A 23 -1.58 5.33 -11.07
N ILE A 24 -2.57 6.19 -11.34
CA ILE A 24 -2.44 7.63 -11.13
C ILE A 24 -2.33 7.95 -9.63
N GLU A 25 -3.13 7.30 -8.79
CA GLU A 25 -3.05 7.44 -7.33
C GLU A 25 -1.69 6.99 -6.78
N GLU A 26 -1.20 5.84 -7.26
CA GLU A 26 0.10 5.28 -6.92
C GLU A 26 1.25 6.23 -7.31
N ALA A 27 1.24 6.75 -8.54
CA ALA A 27 2.25 7.70 -9.03
C ALA A 27 2.26 8.99 -8.21
N LYS A 28 1.08 9.58 -7.94
CA LYS A 28 0.97 10.78 -7.08
C LYS A 28 1.45 10.53 -5.66
N TYR A 29 1.19 9.35 -5.13
CA TYR A 29 1.64 8.99 -3.79
C TYR A 29 3.16 8.84 -3.73
N LEU A 30 3.79 8.24 -4.75
CA LEU A 30 5.25 8.16 -4.88
C LEU A 30 5.89 9.55 -5.00
N GLU A 31 5.36 10.40 -5.89
CA GLU A 31 5.82 11.79 -6.05
C GLU A 31 5.80 12.54 -4.72
N ARG A 32 4.71 12.39 -3.94
CA ARG A 32 4.61 12.99 -2.59
C ARG A 32 5.69 12.48 -1.63
N ILE A 33 6.03 11.19 -1.66
CA ILE A 33 7.12 10.64 -0.84
C ILE A 33 8.46 11.23 -1.28
N GLU A 34 8.71 11.25 -2.58
CA GLU A 34 9.96 11.74 -3.18
C GLU A 34 10.18 13.22 -2.87
N GLU A 35 9.18 14.06 -3.05
CA GLU A 35 9.21 15.48 -2.72
C GLU A 35 9.45 15.71 -1.22
N SER A 36 8.71 15.00 -0.36
CA SER A 36 8.87 15.10 1.10
C SER A 36 10.28 14.70 1.54
N TYR A 37 10.88 13.72 0.88
CA TYR A 37 12.23 13.26 1.15
C TYR A 37 13.27 14.26 0.61
N PHE A 38 13.10 14.74 -0.61
CA PHE A 38 13.96 15.72 -1.25
C PHE A 38 14.05 17.02 -0.44
N GLN A 39 12.92 17.54 0.05
CA GLN A 39 12.87 18.74 0.91
C GLN A 39 13.70 18.61 2.19
N ARG A 40 13.88 17.39 2.71
CA ARG A 40 14.61 17.12 3.96
C ARG A 40 16.09 16.78 3.75
N HIS A 41 16.43 16.19 2.61
CA HIS A 41 17.74 15.57 2.37
C HIS A 41 18.44 16.04 1.09
N ASP A 42 17.84 16.97 0.34
CA ASP A 42 18.34 17.55 -0.91
C ASP A 42 18.72 16.49 -1.98
N THR A 43 18.13 15.31 -1.87
CA THR A 43 18.40 14.13 -2.70
C THR A 43 17.14 13.28 -2.81
N TYR A 44 16.95 12.57 -3.92
CA TYR A 44 15.83 11.64 -4.07
C TYR A 44 16.04 10.34 -3.26
N PRO A 45 14.97 9.71 -2.74
CA PRO A 45 15.09 8.44 -2.04
C PRO A 45 15.47 7.31 -3.01
N SER A 46 16.21 6.31 -2.52
CA SER A 46 16.41 5.07 -3.28
C SER A 46 15.14 4.22 -3.25
N SER A 47 14.97 3.33 -4.23
CA SER A 47 13.85 2.39 -4.29
C SER A 47 13.74 1.54 -3.02
N VAL A 48 14.89 1.11 -2.47
CA VAL A 48 14.97 0.38 -1.19
C VAL A 48 14.41 1.21 -0.04
N ARG A 49 14.74 2.52 0.00
CA ARG A 49 14.25 3.42 1.04
C ARG A 49 12.74 3.66 0.92
N ILE A 50 12.21 3.77 -0.30
CA ILE A 50 10.77 3.84 -0.54
C ILE A 50 10.08 2.57 -0.03
N VAL A 51 10.63 1.38 -0.32
CA VAL A 51 10.09 0.11 0.18
C VAL A 51 10.07 0.05 1.71
N ILE A 52 11.17 0.42 2.37
CA ILE A 52 11.24 0.46 3.85
C ILE A 52 10.20 1.43 4.40
N TYR A 53 10.06 2.62 3.78
CA TYR A 53 9.06 3.61 4.14
C TYR A 53 7.63 3.05 4.04
N LEU A 54 7.30 2.39 2.92
CA LEU A 54 6.00 1.77 2.70
C LEU A 54 5.71 0.68 3.74
N LEU A 55 6.68 -0.21 4.00
CA LEU A 55 6.56 -1.28 5.00
C LEU A 55 6.35 -0.71 6.40
N HIS A 56 7.09 0.32 6.79
CA HIS A 56 6.93 0.98 8.09
C HIS A 56 5.51 1.51 8.26
N HIS A 57 4.98 2.15 7.23
CA HIS A 57 3.62 2.70 7.26
C HIS A 57 2.54 1.62 7.22
N LEU A 58 2.78 0.50 6.53
CA LEU A 58 1.88 -0.64 6.52
C LEU A 58 1.83 -1.32 7.89
N VAL A 59 2.97 -1.63 8.49
CA VAL A 59 3.08 -2.20 9.84
C VAL A 59 2.42 -1.29 10.87
N SER A 60 2.68 0.03 10.79
CA SER A 60 2.05 1.03 11.68
C SER A 60 0.53 1.10 11.53
N ALA A 61 -0.01 0.67 10.38
CA ALA A 61 -1.45 0.64 10.13
C ALA A 61 -2.15 -0.61 10.70
N LYS A 62 -1.43 -1.48 11.45
CA LYS A 62 -1.99 -2.72 12.03
C LYS A 62 -3.32 -2.52 12.75
N GLN A 63 -3.43 -1.49 13.62
CA GLN A 63 -4.68 -1.23 14.35
C GLN A 63 -5.86 -0.94 13.41
N LEU A 64 -5.62 -0.18 12.33
CA LEU A 64 -6.62 0.12 11.32
C LEU A 64 -7.02 -1.16 10.56
N VAL A 65 -6.03 -1.95 10.14
CA VAL A 65 -6.23 -3.21 9.42
C VAL A 65 -7.00 -4.23 10.27
N ASP A 66 -6.68 -4.33 11.55
CA ASP A 66 -7.38 -5.21 12.50
C ASP A 66 -8.84 -4.78 12.70
N ALA A 67 -9.10 -3.48 12.79
CA ALA A 67 -10.46 -2.95 12.87
C ALA A 67 -11.28 -3.28 11.61
N ILE A 68 -10.72 -3.02 10.42
CA ILE A 68 -11.38 -3.37 9.15
C ILE A 68 -11.61 -4.88 9.06
N ALA A 69 -10.61 -5.70 9.41
CA ALA A 69 -10.72 -7.15 9.37
C ALA A 69 -11.82 -7.68 10.31
N LYS A 70 -12.00 -7.05 11.46
CA LYS A 70 -13.06 -7.38 12.42
C LYS A 70 -14.44 -7.07 11.85
N GLU A 71 -14.63 -5.88 11.28
CA GLU A 71 -15.90 -5.49 10.64
C GLU A 71 -16.25 -6.39 9.45
N LEU A 72 -15.23 -6.76 8.66
CA LEU A 72 -15.37 -7.70 7.55
C LEU A 72 -15.48 -9.16 8.01
N ARG A 73 -15.40 -9.46 9.31
CA ARG A 73 -15.44 -10.82 9.89
C ARG A 73 -14.42 -11.77 9.22
N LEU A 74 -13.22 -11.27 8.96
CA LEU A 74 -12.15 -12.07 8.34
C LEU A 74 -11.59 -13.09 9.35
N PRO A 75 -11.11 -14.25 8.88
CA PRO A 75 -10.41 -15.20 9.74
C PRO A 75 -9.19 -14.54 10.37
N ALA A 76 -8.88 -14.91 11.62
CA ALA A 76 -7.69 -14.44 12.30
C ALA A 76 -6.44 -14.93 11.54
N THR A 77 -5.52 -14.00 11.27
CA THR A 77 -4.19 -14.32 10.74
C THR A 77 -3.19 -13.42 11.44
N LYS A 78 -2.03 -13.99 11.78
CA LYS A 78 -0.90 -13.21 12.23
C LYS A 78 -0.06 -12.66 11.08
N SER A 79 -0.21 -13.24 9.88
CA SER A 79 0.62 -12.88 8.73
C SER A 79 0.21 -11.54 8.12
N LEU A 80 1.19 -10.65 7.97
CA LEU A 80 1.03 -9.35 7.32
C LEU A 80 0.68 -9.53 5.84
N VAL A 81 1.47 -10.33 5.11
CA VAL A 81 1.29 -10.55 3.66
C VAL A 81 -0.06 -11.19 3.37
N ARG A 82 -0.48 -12.19 4.15
CA ARG A 82 -1.79 -12.84 3.99
C ARG A 82 -2.94 -11.89 4.26
N ARG A 83 -2.82 -11.04 5.29
CA ARG A 83 -3.87 -10.08 5.61
C ARG A 83 -3.99 -9.03 4.50
N LEU A 84 -2.88 -8.43 4.06
CA LEU A 84 -2.87 -7.38 3.05
C LEU A 84 -3.24 -7.89 1.64
N SER A 85 -3.14 -9.19 1.39
CA SER A 85 -3.54 -9.83 0.14
C SER A 85 -4.90 -10.53 0.21
N ASP A 86 -5.63 -10.44 1.34
CA ASP A 86 -6.95 -11.06 1.49
C ASP A 86 -7.96 -10.44 0.50
N PRO A 87 -8.60 -11.22 -0.39
CA PRO A 87 -9.47 -10.68 -1.42
C PRO A 87 -10.65 -9.85 -0.89
N LYS A 88 -11.17 -10.19 0.30
CA LYS A 88 -12.28 -9.46 0.92
C LYS A 88 -11.78 -8.15 1.53
N LEU A 89 -10.58 -8.13 2.12
CA LEU A 89 -9.93 -6.87 2.50
C LEU A 89 -9.69 -5.99 1.27
N ARG A 90 -9.07 -6.53 0.21
CA ARG A 90 -8.78 -5.79 -1.03
C ARG A 90 -10.04 -5.17 -1.63
N SER A 91 -11.12 -5.94 -1.70
CA SER A 91 -12.40 -5.47 -2.25
C SER A 91 -13.00 -4.32 -1.45
N ALA A 92 -12.79 -4.29 -0.12
CA ALA A 92 -13.30 -3.23 0.75
C ALA A 92 -12.50 -1.93 0.68
N ILE A 93 -11.19 -2.00 0.38
CA ILE A 93 -10.30 -0.82 0.41
C ILE A 93 -9.88 -0.32 -0.97
N ASP A 94 -9.86 -1.18 -2.00
CA ASP A 94 -9.47 -0.81 -3.38
C ASP A 94 -10.66 -0.36 -4.23
N GLY A 95 -11.84 -0.20 -3.64
CA GLY A 95 -13.09 0.15 -4.33
C GLY A 95 -13.70 1.45 -3.80
N VAL A 96 -14.99 1.61 -4.05
CA VAL A 96 -15.77 2.64 -3.36
C VAL A 96 -15.83 2.24 -1.89
N ILE A 97 -15.24 3.07 -1.02
CA ILE A 97 -15.21 2.81 0.42
C ILE A 97 -16.62 2.98 0.97
N ASP A 98 -17.11 1.96 1.67
CA ASP A 98 -18.41 1.99 2.32
C ASP A 98 -18.39 2.98 3.51
N PRO A 99 -19.23 4.04 3.50
CA PRO A 99 -19.29 5.00 4.60
C PRO A 99 -19.60 4.36 5.95
N GLU A 100 -20.37 3.27 5.98
CA GLU A 100 -20.69 2.58 7.22
C GLU A 100 -19.46 1.83 7.76
N LEU A 101 -18.64 1.24 6.88
CA LEU A 101 -17.35 0.67 7.26
C LEU A 101 -16.42 1.74 7.86
N VAL A 102 -16.33 2.93 7.24
CA VAL A 102 -15.52 4.03 7.77
C VAL A 102 -15.96 4.41 9.18
N LYS A 103 -17.27 4.54 9.40
CA LYS A 103 -17.84 4.92 10.69
C LYS A 103 -17.57 3.87 11.78
N GLU A 104 -17.76 2.59 11.48
CA GLU A 104 -17.49 1.52 12.45
C GLU A 104 -16.00 1.41 12.78
N VAL A 105 -15.14 1.54 11.77
CA VAL A 105 -13.67 1.53 11.97
C VAL A 105 -13.21 2.78 12.74
N ALA A 106 -13.80 3.95 12.49
CA ALA A 106 -13.51 5.18 13.21
C ALA A 106 -13.86 5.03 14.70
N ASN A 107 -15.05 4.49 14.99
CA ASN A 107 -15.49 4.17 16.36
C ASN A 107 -14.56 3.17 17.04
N ALA A 108 -14.14 2.11 16.33
CA ALA A 108 -13.27 1.07 16.88
C ALA A 108 -11.83 1.54 17.13
N THR A 109 -11.33 2.49 16.32
CA THR A 109 -9.96 3.01 16.43
C THR A 109 -9.87 4.30 17.24
N GLY A 110 -10.99 4.93 17.57
CA GLY A 110 -11.04 6.23 18.27
C GLY A 110 -10.58 7.41 17.41
N LYS A 111 -10.55 7.24 16.08
CA LYS A 111 -10.16 8.29 15.11
C LYS A 111 -11.39 9.00 14.58
N SER A 112 -11.20 10.18 14.00
CA SER A 112 -12.30 10.84 13.27
C SER A 112 -12.65 10.09 11.98
N ILE A 113 -13.87 10.30 11.47
CA ILE A 113 -14.32 9.73 10.19
C ILE A 113 -13.36 10.13 9.04
N PRO A 114 -12.98 11.41 8.86
CA PRO A 114 -12.07 11.81 7.78
C PRO A 114 -10.67 11.18 7.91
N GLU A 115 -10.12 11.08 9.12
CA GLU A 115 -8.82 10.43 9.35
C GLU A 115 -8.87 8.93 9.04
N THR A 116 -9.99 8.28 9.36
CA THR A 116 -10.20 6.86 9.08
C THR A 116 -10.33 6.60 7.59
N GLU A 117 -11.12 7.41 6.89
CA GLU A 117 -11.29 7.32 5.44
C GLU A 117 -9.94 7.51 4.72
N GLN A 118 -9.21 8.57 5.07
CA GLN A 118 -7.87 8.80 4.53
C GLN A 118 -6.91 7.64 4.86
N GLY A 119 -6.98 7.09 6.07
CA GLY A 119 -6.20 5.93 6.46
C GLY A 119 -6.48 4.69 5.61
N ILE A 120 -7.75 4.45 5.25
CA ILE A 120 -8.15 3.34 4.36
C ILE A 120 -7.62 3.56 2.94
N ILE A 121 -7.74 4.79 2.41
CA ILE A 121 -7.21 5.16 1.09
C ILE A 121 -5.69 4.92 1.04
N GLU A 122 -4.95 5.45 2.02
CA GLU A 122 -3.50 5.27 2.08
C GLU A 122 -3.08 3.82 2.30
N LEU A 123 -3.86 3.05 3.06
CA LEU A 123 -3.65 1.61 3.21
C LEU A 123 -3.79 0.89 1.86
N SER A 124 -4.82 1.20 1.07
CA SER A 124 -5.00 0.62 -0.26
C SER A 124 -3.82 0.94 -1.16
N ILE A 125 -3.45 2.22 -1.27
CA ILE A 125 -2.34 2.67 -2.14
C ILE A 125 -1.02 2.02 -1.73
N ARG A 126 -0.66 2.07 -0.44
CA ARG A 126 0.60 1.46 0.05
C ARG A 126 0.64 -0.04 -0.19
N SER A 127 -0.49 -0.73 -0.03
CA SER A 127 -0.60 -2.17 -0.24
C SER A 127 -0.54 -2.56 -1.72
N ARG A 128 -0.83 -1.64 -2.66
CA ARG A 128 -0.62 -1.85 -4.11
C ARG A 128 0.80 -1.50 -4.54
N LEU A 129 1.38 -0.46 -3.94
CA LEU A 129 2.76 -0.02 -4.20
C LEU A 129 3.81 -1.00 -3.69
N LEU A 130 3.47 -1.89 -2.74
CA LEU A 130 4.42 -2.87 -2.21
C LEU A 130 4.74 -3.94 -3.28
N PRO A 131 5.99 -4.02 -3.79
CA PRO A 131 6.31 -4.95 -4.88
C PRO A 131 6.24 -6.41 -4.43
N HIS A 132 5.88 -7.29 -5.36
CA HIS A 132 5.73 -8.72 -5.08
C HIS A 132 7.06 -9.35 -4.62
N GLU A 133 8.18 -8.88 -5.17
CA GLU A 133 9.55 -9.28 -4.79
C GLU A 133 9.80 -9.05 -3.30
N VAL A 134 9.29 -7.94 -2.75
CA VAL A 134 9.41 -7.62 -1.32
C VAL A 134 8.54 -8.56 -0.50
N THR A 135 7.29 -8.81 -0.91
CA THR A 135 6.41 -9.77 -0.21
C THR A 135 6.95 -11.20 -0.23
N SER A 136 7.73 -11.55 -1.27
CA SER A 136 8.41 -12.84 -1.38
C SER A 136 9.58 -12.95 -0.39
N ILE A 137 10.30 -11.85 -0.13
CA ILE A 137 11.37 -11.79 0.87
C ILE A 137 10.81 -11.86 2.29
N ILE A 138 9.67 -11.21 2.54
CA ILE A 138 9.07 -11.10 3.88
C ILE A 138 8.57 -12.46 4.42
N GLU A 139 8.65 -13.55 3.66
CA GLU A 139 7.99 -14.83 3.97
C GLU A 139 6.47 -14.67 4.14
N GLU A 140 5.70 -15.47 3.40
CA GLU A 140 4.23 -15.38 3.41
C GLU A 140 3.62 -15.56 4.82
N LYS A 141 4.34 -16.22 5.74
CA LYS A 141 3.89 -16.52 7.10
C LYS A 141 4.34 -15.49 8.14
N ALA A 142 5.21 -14.54 7.79
CA ALA A 142 5.77 -13.62 8.76
C ALA A 142 4.70 -12.79 9.43
N THR A 143 4.79 -12.69 10.76
CA THR A 143 3.83 -11.93 11.55
C THR A 143 4.03 -10.43 11.40
N TRP A 144 3.06 -9.65 11.87
CA TRP A 144 3.19 -8.19 11.95
C TRP A 144 4.42 -7.78 12.77
N GLU A 145 4.67 -8.46 13.89
CA GLU A 145 5.79 -8.19 14.80
C GLU A 145 7.13 -8.60 14.16
N GLU A 146 7.17 -9.71 13.42
CA GLU A 146 8.35 -10.12 12.66
C GLU A 146 8.66 -9.10 11.56
N ALA A 147 7.65 -8.67 10.80
CA ALA A 147 7.80 -7.64 9.78
C ALA A 147 8.25 -6.29 10.36
N GLU A 148 7.74 -5.91 11.54
CA GLU A 148 8.18 -4.72 12.29
C GLU A 148 9.65 -4.81 12.70
N SER A 149 10.09 -5.99 13.16
CA SER A 149 11.48 -6.21 13.57
C SER A 149 12.49 -6.06 12.44
N LEU A 150 12.08 -6.35 11.19
CA LEU A 150 12.94 -6.21 10.01
C LEU A 150 13.24 -4.75 9.66
N ILE A 151 12.34 -3.84 10.00
CA ILE A 151 12.37 -2.42 9.59
C ILE A 151 12.60 -1.45 10.74
N THR A 152 12.60 -1.93 11.99
CA THR A 152 12.94 -1.13 13.17
C THR A 152 14.39 -0.69 13.08
N GLU A 153 14.67 0.59 13.32
CA GLU A 153 16.03 1.12 13.20
C GLU A 153 16.97 0.58 14.32
N PRO A 154 18.19 0.10 13.98
CA PRO A 154 18.71 -0.06 12.62
C PRO A 154 18.06 -1.23 11.87
N VAL A 155 17.64 -0.98 10.62
CA VAL A 155 17.03 -1.99 9.73
C VAL A 155 17.88 -3.27 9.68
N ASP A 156 17.22 -4.44 9.72
CA ASP A 156 17.93 -5.72 9.72
C ASP A 156 18.89 -5.84 8.52
N SER A 157 20.15 -6.15 8.81
CA SER A 157 21.22 -6.14 7.81
C SER A 157 21.03 -7.17 6.70
N LYS A 158 20.43 -8.33 7.00
CA LYS A 158 20.16 -9.37 5.99
C LYS A 158 19.01 -8.93 5.10
N PHE A 159 17.94 -8.41 5.69
CA PHE A 159 16.81 -7.86 4.98
C PHE A 159 17.22 -6.71 4.05
N LEU A 160 18.00 -5.76 4.56
CA LEU A 160 18.53 -4.65 3.78
C LEU A 160 19.39 -5.14 2.60
N SER A 161 20.23 -6.16 2.82
CA SER A 161 21.06 -6.76 1.76
C SER A 161 20.21 -7.41 0.67
N HIS A 162 19.14 -8.12 1.05
CA HIS A 162 18.20 -8.70 0.07
C HIS A 162 17.47 -7.61 -0.72
N LEU A 163 17.00 -6.53 -0.06
CA LEU A 163 16.37 -5.40 -0.74
C LEU A 163 17.32 -4.70 -1.71
N GLN A 164 18.59 -4.53 -1.33
CA GLN A 164 19.61 -3.95 -2.21
C GLN A 164 19.88 -4.83 -3.44
N ALA A 165 19.89 -6.16 -3.26
CA ALA A 165 20.06 -7.11 -4.36
C ALA A 165 18.91 -7.03 -5.39
N ILE A 166 17.68 -6.76 -4.94
CA ILE A 166 16.50 -6.61 -5.81
C ILE A 166 16.21 -5.15 -6.24
N SER A 167 17.07 -4.20 -5.87
CA SER A 167 16.90 -2.78 -6.19
C SER A 167 16.68 -2.48 -7.69
N PRO A 168 17.34 -3.17 -8.65
CA PRO A 168 17.06 -2.98 -10.08
C PRO A 168 15.61 -3.30 -10.47
N GLN A 169 15.02 -4.34 -9.87
CA GLN A 169 13.64 -4.75 -10.13
C GLN A 169 12.63 -3.74 -9.54
N LEU A 170 12.96 -3.14 -8.39
CA LEU A 170 12.11 -2.14 -7.72
C LEU A 170 11.94 -0.83 -8.53
N LYS A 171 12.80 -0.55 -9.49
CA LYS A 171 12.71 0.66 -10.35
C LYS A 171 11.76 0.51 -11.55
N THR A 172 11.27 -0.70 -11.79
CA THR A 172 10.46 -1.03 -12.98
C THR A 172 8.95 -0.95 -12.69
N HIS A 173 8.58 -0.74 -11.43
CA HIS A 173 7.21 -0.57 -10.95
C HIS A 173 6.92 0.90 -10.67
#